data_AF-A0A523Y797-F1
#
_entry.id   AF-A0A523Y797-F1
#
_cell.length_a   1.000
_cell.length_b   1.000
_cell.length_c   1.000
_cell.angle_alpha   90.00
_cell.angle_beta   90.00
_cell.angle_gamma   90.00
#
_symmetry.space_group_name_H-M   'P 1'
#
loop_
_entity.id
_entity.type
_entity.pdbx_description
1 polymer ?
#
loop_
_entity_poly.entity_id
_entity_poly.type
_entity_poly.pdbx_seq_one_letter_code
_entity_poly.pdbx_strand_id
1 'polypeptide(L)'
;MRIRVLFIACLLFLPTFSIATELGSVTERVEETESSGLRDELSEGFEYSMRFLTFGTCQKVADSSQNPNNDFFQIPRYSTELEIRPDLRLTFRRLDLSVKPRMNLEWNAWEDGVREGDTDWDDDWFINEWLARLQMTENLFVSYGRENLQWGPSYLFSPSNPFFRDNGRSNPKREVPGMDFARLVWLPGMSWTISFIANLDEGRQEFRFYEFDKIYALKLDYTGQEAYTTMILSHQESDRNRLGAFGGWTATDALLIYGEGTISRGTNALYPKNADNPFGASMVAVDDEDSSLKGTILAGGSYTLEVGPTLTVEYAYNSPGYSDDQAKAYYQLRQAAADAYTLSAPIGDLSRLTLSRTADPKLRFLRQNYVMFQYLHNNIQDVLNLTFRWTQNLDDSSGQFIYIVEYFVGDHAQLFSIGSINSGSGDTEFGTILDYQWMIGLEYTF
;
A
#
# COMPACT_ATOMS: atom_id res chain seq x y z
N MET A 1 3.68 -39.81 -10.62
CA MET A 1 2.83 -40.55 -9.65
C MET A 1 1.80 -39.55 -9.12
N ARG A 2 0.52 -39.72 -9.45
CA ARG A 2 -0.55 -38.74 -9.19
C ARG A 2 -1.08 -38.91 -7.77
N ILE A 3 -1.02 -37.87 -6.95
CA ILE A 3 -1.89 -37.72 -5.77
C ILE A 3 -2.50 -36.33 -5.83
N ARG A 4 -3.82 -36.31 -6.06
CA ARG A 4 -4.70 -35.16 -5.81
C ARG A 4 -4.95 -35.13 -4.31
N VAL A 5 -4.70 -34.00 -3.65
CA VAL A 5 -5.34 -33.70 -2.37
C VAL A 5 -6.09 -32.39 -2.54
N LEU A 6 -7.40 -32.55 -2.65
CA LEU A 6 -8.41 -31.52 -2.57
C LEU A 6 -8.76 -31.41 -1.08
N PHE A 7 -8.35 -30.34 -0.39
CA PHE A 7 -8.83 -30.09 0.98
C PHE A 7 -9.96 -29.06 0.92
N ILE A 8 -11.18 -29.57 1.00
CA ILE A 8 -12.38 -28.81 1.33
C ILE A 8 -12.46 -28.79 2.86
N ALA A 9 -12.20 -27.65 3.47
CA ALA A 9 -12.50 -27.44 4.89
C ALA A 9 -13.97 -27.01 5.02
N CYS A 10 -14.88 -27.99 5.12
CA CYS A 10 -16.19 -27.79 5.70
C CYS A 10 -16.04 -27.74 7.23
N LEU A 11 -16.28 -26.57 7.84
CA LEU A 11 -16.55 -26.48 9.28
C LEU A 11 -17.98 -25.99 9.48
N LEU A 12 -18.85 -26.97 9.77
CA LEU A 12 -20.23 -26.78 10.19
C LEU A 12 -20.27 -26.58 11.72
N PHE A 13 -20.92 -25.48 12.12
CA PHE A 13 -21.80 -25.26 13.28
C PHE A 13 -21.62 -26.05 14.59
N LEU A 14 -21.53 -25.29 15.68
CA LEU A 14 -22.37 -25.48 16.87
C LEU A 14 -22.87 -24.12 17.39
N PRO A 15 -24.19 -23.84 17.43
CA PRO A 15 -24.74 -22.69 18.14
C PRO A 15 -24.97 -23.06 19.61
N THR A 16 -24.34 -22.36 20.55
CA THR A 16 -24.77 -22.41 21.95
C THR A 16 -25.89 -21.40 22.17
N PHE A 17 -27.13 -21.90 22.20
CA PHE A 17 -28.26 -21.22 22.82
C PHE A 17 -28.20 -21.41 24.35
N SER A 18 -28.43 -20.33 25.10
CA SER A 18 -29.14 -20.37 26.39
C SER A 18 -29.63 -18.95 26.73
N ILE A 19 -30.89 -18.61 26.41
CA ILE A 19 -32.10 -18.69 27.27
C ILE A 19 -32.11 -17.58 28.33
N ALA A 20 -32.79 -16.48 28.00
CA ALA A 20 -33.38 -15.57 28.97
C ALA A 20 -34.58 -16.26 29.62
N THR A 21 -34.60 -16.32 30.95
CA THR A 21 -35.78 -16.75 31.72
C THR A 21 -36.17 -15.61 32.65
N GLU A 22 -37.32 -14.99 32.37
CA GLU A 22 -38.04 -14.17 33.34
C GLU A 22 -38.59 -15.04 34.47
N LEU A 23 -38.31 -14.68 35.71
CA LEU A 23 -39.15 -14.99 36.85
C LEU A 23 -38.89 -13.96 37.95
N GLY A 24 -39.92 -13.17 38.25
CA GLY A 24 -39.87 -12.15 39.28
C GLY A 24 -39.85 -12.74 40.69
N SER A 25 -39.12 -12.08 41.57
CA SER A 25 -39.42 -12.04 43.00
C SER A 25 -38.90 -10.74 43.62
N VAL A 26 -39.74 -10.16 44.47
CA VAL A 26 -39.67 -8.83 45.06
C VAL A 26 -38.68 -8.77 46.24
N THR A 27 -38.09 -7.58 46.43
CA THR A 27 -37.40 -7.03 47.61
C THR A 27 -36.05 -7.61 48.04
N GLU A 28 -35.00 -6.83 47.79
CA GLU A 28 -34.28 -6.14 48.89
C GLU A 28 -33.57 -4.89 48.34
N ARG A 29 -33.79 -3.75 49.01
CA ARG A 29 -33.11 -2.48 48.77
C ARG A 29 -31.67 -2.64 49.25
N VAL A 30 -30.78 -2.99 48.33
CA VAL A 30 -29.35 -2.82 48.53
C VAL A 30 -29.00 -1.46 47.96
N GLU A 31 -28.32 -0.63 48.75
CA GLU A 31 -27.75 0.64 48.32
C GLU A 31 -26.82 0.40 47.13
N GLU A 32 -27.32 0.63 45.92
CA GLU A 32 -26.52 0.72 44.69
C GLU A 32 -25.60 1.92 44.83
N THR A 33 -24.40 1.61 45.29
CA THR A 33 -23.27 2.51 45.43
C THR A 33 -22.79 2.85 44.02
N GLU A 34 -22.70 4.15 43.73
CA GLU A 34 -22.09 4.94 42.62
C GLU A 34 -20.89 4.33 41.81
N SER A 35 -20.91 3.03 41.54
CA SER A 35 -19.84 2.26 40.89
C SER A 35 -20.25 1.71 39.52
N SER A 36 -21.51 1.89 39.12
CA SER A 36 -22.03 1.55 37.79
C SER A 36 -21.47 2.46 36.69
N GLY A 37 -21.18 3.73 36.98
CA GLY A 37 -20.84 4.72 35.94
C GLY A 37 -19.58 4.45 35.12
N LEU A 38 -18.51 3.86 35.68
CA LEU A 38 -17.24 3.68 34.96
C LEU A 38 -17.21 2.43 34.09
N ARG A 39 -17.81 1.33 34.55
CA ARG A 39 -17.83 0.08 33.80
C ARG A 39 -18.76 0.19 32.61
N ASP A 40 -19.91 0.83 32.82
CA ASP A 40 -20.89 1.07 31.76
C ASP A 40 -20.29 2.00 30.70
N GLU A 41 -19.64 3.11 31.09
CA GLU A 41 -18.94 4.03 30.17
C GLU A 41 -17.82 3.33 29.37
N LEU A 42 -17.04 2.44 30.00
CA LEU A 42 -16.01 1.66 29.29
C LEU A 42 -16.61 0.61 28.35
N SER A 43 -17.70 -0.05 28.76
CA SER A 43 -18.37 -1.06 27.96
C SER A 43 -19.07 -0.44 26.75
N GLU A 44 -19.68 0.73 26.92
CA GLU A 44 -20.33 1.46 25.83
C GLU A 44 -19.32 2.05 24.85
N GLY A 45 -18.13 2.43 25.34
CA GLY A 45 -17.06 2.97 24.51
C GLY A 45 -16.21 1.93 23.79
N PHE A 46 -16.38 0.64 24.08
CA PHE A 46 -15.57 -0.44 23.51
C PHE A 46 -16.22 -1.04 22.26
N GLU A 47 -15.48 -1.04 21.17
CA GLU A 47 -15.89 -1.64 19.90
C GLU A 47 -14.87 -2.73 19.51
N TYR A 48 -15.36 -3.82 18.93
CA TYR A 48 -14.51 -4.83 18.32
C TYR A 48 -15.11 -5.32 17.01
N SER A 49 -14.25 -5.73 16.09
CA SER A 49 -14.63 -6.47 14.89
C SER A 49 -13.61 -7.56 14.62
N MET A 50 -14.04 -8.63 13.94
CA MET A 50 -13.16 -9.74 13.60
C MET A 50 -13.31 -10.08 12.13
N ARG A 51 -12.17 -10.10 11.42
CA ARG A 51 -12.12 -10.52 10.02
C ARG A 51 -11.22 -11.73 9.85
N PHE A 52 -11.68 -12.67 9.02
CA PHE A 52 -10.90 -13.81 8.56
C PHE A 52 -10.73 -13.68 7.06
N LEU A 53 -9.50 -13.81 6.58
CA LEU A 53 -9.19 -13.74 5.17
C LEU A 53 -8.40 -14.97 4.78
N THR A 54 -8.86 -15.71 3.79
CA THR A 54 -8.11 -16.86 3.25
C THR A 54 -8.04 -16.77 1.74
N PHE A 55 -6.86 -16.97 1.17
CA PHE A 55 -6.66 -16.88 -0.26
C PHE A 55 -5.47 -17.69 -0.74
N GLY A 56 -5.51 -18.02 -2.03
CA GLY A 56 -4.36 -18.55 -2.76
C GLY A 56 -3.92 -17.56 -3.82
N THR A 57 -2.60 -17.44 -4.00
CA THR A 57 -1.98 -16.65 -5.07
C THR A 57 -1.23 -17.58 -6.02
N CYS A 58 -1.37 -17.35 -7.33
CA CYS A 58 -0.53 -17.92 -8.36
C CYS A 58 0.13 -16.78 -9.13
N GLN A 59 1.44 -16.83 -9.32
CA GLN A 59 2.18 -15.77 -10.00
C GLN A 59 3.27 -16.33 -10.90
N LYS A 60 3.50 -15.68 -12.04
CA LYS A 60 4.55 -16.07 -12.98
C LYS A 60 5.61 -14.99 -13.02
N VAL A 61 6.84 -15.38 -12.73
CA VAL A 61 8.00 -14.50 -12.85
C VAL A 61 8.23 -14.16 -14.33
N ALA A 62 8.56 -12.90 -14.60
CA ALA A 62 8.89 -12.48 -15.95
C ALA A 62 10.30 -12.98 -16.34
N ASP A 63 10.47 -13.30 -17.62
CA ASP A 63 11.80 -13.58 -18.18
C ASP A 63 12.53 -12.25 -18.40
N SER A 64 13.35 -11.86 -17.41
CA SER A 64 14.06 -10.57 -17.41
C SER A 64 15.43 -10.65 -16.76
N SER A 65 16.30 -9.71 -17.12
CA SER A 65 17.61 -9.56 -16.48
C SER A 65 17.58 -9.05 -15.04
N GLN A 66 16.43 -8.59 -14.52
CA GLN A 66 16.36 -8.17 -13.11
C GLN A 66 16.32 -9.35 -12.15
N ASN A 67 15.79 -10.48 -12.61
CA ASN A 67 15.61 -11.67 -11.80
C ASN A 67 16.04 -12.93 -12.57
N PRO A 68 17.34 -13.07 -12.89
CA PRO A 68 17.82 -14.16 -13.73
C PRO A 68 17.39 -15.51 -13.15
N ASN A 69 16.59 -16.26 -13.93
CA ASN A 69 15.98 -17.55 -13.55
C ASN A 69 15.25 -17.56 -12.20
N ASN A 70 14.76 -16.42 -11.71
CA ASN A 70 14.20 -16.30 -10.37
C ASN A 70 15.20 -16.51 -9.20
N ASP A 71 16.51 -16.51 -9.47
CA ASP A 71 17.53 -16.78 -8.46
C ASP A 71 17.80 -15.59 -7.53
N PHE A 72 17.37 -14.38 -7.93
CA PHE A 72 17.60 -13.15 -7.17
C PHE A 72 16.47 -12.83 -6.21
N PHE A 73 15.23 -12.76 -6.71
CA PHE A 73 14.06 -12.48 -5.86
C PHE A 73 13.44 -13.71 -5.22
N GLN A 74 13.68 -14.91 -5.76
CA GLN A 74 13.14 -16.17 -5.23
C GLN A 74 11.63 -16.08 -5.00
N ILE A 75 10.90 -15.59 -6.00
CA ILE A 75 9.46 -15.37 -5.93
C ILE A 75 8.76 -16.75 -5.97
N PRO A 76 7.89 -17.08 -5.00
CA PRO A 76 7.16 -18.35 -5.03
C PRO A 76 6.17 -18.36 -6.19
N ARG A 77 5.91 -19.55 -6.76
CA ARG A 77 4.92 -19.73 -7.82
C ARG A 77 3.50 -19.75 -7.28
N TYR A 78 3.32 -20.39 -6.13
CA TYR A 78 2.06 -20.47 -5.41
C TYR A 78 2.26 -20.04 -3.96
N SER A 79 1.33 -19.25 -3.45
CA SER A 79 1.18 -19.00 -2.02
C SER A 79 -0.24 -19.31 -1.56
N THR A 80 -0.41 -19.68 -0.30
CA THR A 80 -1.71 -19.76 0.37
C THR A 80 -1.59 -19.10 1.73
N GLU A 81 -2.49 -18.16 2.00
CA GLU A 81 -2.44 -17.30 3.18
C GLU A 81 -3.75 -17.43 3.97
N LEU A 82 -3.64 -17.48 5.29
CA LEU A 82 -4.74 -17.35 6.24
C LEU A 82 -4.40 -16.22 7.20
N GLU A 83 -5.23 -15.18 7.18
CA GLU A 83 -5.10 -14.04 8.07
C GLU A 83 -6.27 -13.94 9.05
N ILE A 84 -5.96 -13.62 10.29
CA ILE A 84 -6.93 -13.25 11.33
C ILE A 84 -6.68 -11.79 11.72
N ARG A 85 -7.71 -10.97 11.58
CA ARG A 85 -7.65 -9.51 11.74
C ARG A 85 -8.68 -9.01 12.76
N PRO A 86 -8.42 -9.16 14.07
CA PRO A 86 -9.19 -8.46 15.10
C PRO A 86 -8.87 -6.96 15.07
N ASP A 87 -9.89 -6.12 15.16
CA ASP A 87 -9.74 -4.68 15.34
C ASP A 87 -10.46 -4.28 16.63
N LEU A 88 -9.73 -3.65 17.55
CA LEU A 88 -10.24 -3.25 18.87
C LEU A 88 -10.15 -1.73 19.00
N ARG A 89 -11.20 -1.11 19.54
CA ARG A 89 -11.24 0.33 19.81
C ARG A 89 -11.89 0.62 21.16
N LEU A 90 -11.39 1.64 21.83
CA LEU A 90 -11.96 2.17 23.07
C LEU A 90 -12.03 3.69 23.00
N THR A 91 -13.23 4.24 23.02
CA THR A 91 -13.47 5.67 23.19
C THR A 91 -13.91 5.93 24.63
N PHE A 92 -13.09 6.65 25.39
CA PHE A 92 -13.36 6.97 26.78
C PHE A 92 -13.09 8.45 27.06
N ARG A 93 -14.15 9.24 27.23
CA ARG A 93 -14.10 10.69 27.47
C ARG A 93 -13.32 11.42 26.37
N ARG A 94 -12.10 11.85 26.68
CA ARG A 94 -11.18 12.57 25.78
C ARG A 94 -10.14 11.66 25.14
N LEU A 95 -10.13 10.38 25.49
CA LEU A 95 -9.15 9.40 25.06
C LEU A 95 -9.79 8.46 24.02
N ASP A 96 -9.10 8.28 22.89
CA ASP A 96 -9.43 7.29 21.86
C ASP A 96 -8.22 6.37 21.71
N LEU A 97 -8.43 5.09 21.96
CA LEU A 97 -7.44 4.04 21.83
C LEU A 97 -7.88 3.05 20.76
N SER A 98 -6.96 2.60 19.92
CA SER A 98 -7.22 1.46 19.03
C SER A 98 -5.99 0.57 18.91
N VAL A 99 -6.23 -0.71 18.65
CA VAL A 99 -5.17 -1.69 18.36
C VAL A 99 -5.69 -2.73 17.37
N LYS A 100 -4.83 -3.08 16.40
CA LYS A 100 -5.12 -4.00 15.31
C LYS A 100 -4.08 -5.13 15.28
N PRO A 101 -4.20 -6.13 16.18
CA PRO A 101 -3.35 -7.32 16.11
C PRO A 101 -3.66 -8.12 14.85
N ARG A 102 -2.66 -8.83 14.33
CA ARG A 102 -2.75 -9.68 13.15
C ARG A 102 -2.05 -11.00 13.42
N MET A 103 -2.61 -12.05 12.84
CA MET A 103 -1.97 -13.35 12.69
C MET A 103 -2.00 -13.69 11.22
N ASN A 104 -0.85 -14.06 10.65
CA ASN A 104 -0.74 -14.59 9.30
C ASN A 104 -0.14 -15.99 9.35
N LEU A 105 -0.67 -16.90 8.55
CA LEU A 105 -0.10 -18.20 8.26
C LEU A 105 0.02 -18.33 6.75
N GLU A 106 1.25 -18.49 6.27
CA GLU A 106 1.58 -18.53 4.87
C GLU A 106 2.24 -19.86 4.50
N TRP A 107 1.81 -20.43 3.38
CA TRP A 107 2.49 -21.54 2.72
C TRP A 107 2.95 -21.13 1.34
N ASN A 108 4.20 -21.44 1.00
CA ASN A 108 4.81 -21.09 -0.28
C ASN A 108 5.36 -22.33 -1.00
N ALA A 109 5.28 -22.30 -2.33
CA ALA A 109 5.89 -23.29 -3.21
C ALA A 109 6.56 -22.64 -4.42
N TRP A 110 7.75 -23.11 -4.77
CA TRP A 110 8.57 -22.58 -5.86
C TRP A 110 8.64 -23.59 -7.02
N GLU A 111 8.39 -23.11 -8.25
CA GLU A 111 8.56 -23.90 -9.48
C GLU A 111 9.77 -23.42 -10.31
N ASP A 112 10.45 -22.34 -9.90
CA ASP A 112 11.54 -21.72 -10.67
C ASP A 112 12.69 -21.27 -9.73
N GLY A 113 13.91 -21.28 -10.27
CA GLY A 113 15.13 -20.74 -9.64
C GLY A 113 15.79 -21.66 -8.62
N VAL A 114 16.70 -21.10 -7.82
CA VAL A 114 17.48 -21.86 -6.81
C VAL A 114 16.64 -22.63 -5.79
N ARG A 115 15.36 -22.28 -5.61
CA ARG A 115 14.40 -22.96 -4.72
C ARG A 115 13.43 -23.88 -5.47
N GLU A 116 13.65 -24.18 -6.74
CA GLU A 116 12.74 -25.03 -7.54
C GLU A 116 12.43 -26.36 -6.82
N GLY A 117 11.13 -26.63 -6.63
CA GLY A 117 10.64 -27.84 -5.96
C GLY A 117 10.56 -27.73 -4.43
N ASP A 118 11.04 -26.63 -3.85
CA ASP A 118 10.94 -26.38 -2.41
C ASP A 118 9.53 -25.93 -2.01
N THR A 119 9.22 -26.15 -0.73
CA THR A 119 8.03 -25.61 -0.06
C THR A 119 8.41 -25.08 1.31
N ASP A 120 7.69 -24.06 1.78
CA ASP A 120 7.97 -23.38 3.04
C ASP A 120 6.68 -23.01 3.76
N TRP A 121 6.75 -22.90 5.08
CA TRP A 121 5.65 -22.43 5.93
C TRP A 121 6.17 -21.33 6.84
N ASP A 122 5.43 -20.25 6.93
CA ASP A 122 5.73 -19.12 7.81
C ASP A 122 4.51 -18.74 8.64
N ASP A 123 4.73 -18.33 9.88
CA ASP A 123 3.70 -17.81 10.76
C ASP A 123 4.19 -16.52 11.45
N ASP A 124 3.37 -15.48 11.38
CA ASP A 124 3.70 -14.17 11.94
C ASP A 124 2.55 -13.62 12.77
N TRP A 125 2.91 -13.01 13.92
CA TRP A 125 2.00 -12.39 14.86
C TRP A 125 2.51 -11.00 15.18
N PHE A 126 1.71 -9.98 14.83
CA PHE A 126 2.17 -8.61 14.91
C PHE A 126 1.03 -7.64 15.20
N ILE A 127 1.39 -6.40 15.54
CA ILE A 127 0.46 -5.28 15.63
C ILE A 127 0.63 -4.45 14.37
N ASN A 128 -0.37 -4.45 13.50
CA ASN A 128 -0.33 -3.68 12.26
C ASN A 128 -0.50 -2.18 12.54
N GLU A 129 -1.48 -1.84 13.36
CA GLU A 129 -1.76 -0.46 13.78
C GLU A 129 -2.12 -0.41 15.26
N TRP A 130 -1.77 0.69 15.91
CA TRP A 130 -2.26 1.05 17.23
C TRP A 130 -2.25 2.57 17.37
N LEU A 131 -3.19 3.13 18.12
CA LEU A 131 -3.30 4.58 18.29
C LEU A 131 -3.68 4.90 19.73
N ALA A 132 -2.99 5.89 20.29
CA ALA A 132 -3.47 6.63 21.45
C ALA A 132 -3.67 8.09 21.07
N ARG A 133 -4.90 8.58 21.15
CA ARG A 133 -5.26 9.96 20.83
C ARG A 133 -5.96 10.64 22.01
N LEU A 134 -5.51 11.84 22.34
CA LEU A 134 -6.07 12.68 23.38
C LEU A 134 -6.66 13.96 22.76
N GLN A 135 -7.93 14.20 23.03
CA GLN A 135 -8.60 15.46 22.72
C GLN A 135 -8.29 16.47 23.84
N MET A 136 -7.35 17.37 23.60
CA MET A 136 -6.93 18.37 24.59
C MET A 136 -8.02 19.43 24.81
N THR A 137 -8.60 19.89 23.69
CA THR A 137 -9.75 20.80 23.60
C THR A 137 -10.65 20.33 22.45
N GLU A 138 -11.78 20.98 22.22
CA GLU A 138 -12.70 20.64 21.12
C GLU A 138 -12.03 20.72 19.73
N ASN A 139 -10.96 21.50 19.59
CA ASN A 139 -10.29 21.78 18.32
C ASN A 139 -8.80 21.37 18.28
N LEU A 140 -8.28 20.71 19.32
CA LEU A 140 -6.87 20.33 19.40
C LEU A 140 -6.70 18.88 19.82
N PHE A 141 -6.01 18.11 19.00
CA PHE A 141 -5.79 16.68 19.19
C PHE A 141 -4.30 16.38 19.18
N VAL A 142 -3.88 15.54 20.13
CA VAL A 142 -2.53 14.98 20.18
C VAL A 142 -2.65 13.48 20.04
N SER A 143 -1.83 12.86 19.21
CA SER A 143 -1.81 11.40 19.11
C SER A 143 -0.41 10.84 18.91
N TYR A 144 -0.24 9.60 19.35
CA TYR A 144 0.94 8.80 19.08
C TYR A 144 0.51 7.36 18.80
N GLY A 145 1.10 6.75 17.77
CA GLY A 145 0.73 5.39 17.40
C GLY A 145 1.30 4.94 16.07
N ARG A 146 1.14 3.65 15.79
CA ARG A 146 1.41 3.05 14.48
C ARG A 146 0.17 3.16 13.60
N GLU A 147 0.27 3.87 12.49
CA GLU A 147 -0.88 4.18 11.63
C GLU A 147 -0.51 4.05 10.15
N ASN A 148 -1.49 3.74 9.30
CA ASN A 148 -1.38 3.91 7.86
C ASN A 148 -1.94 5.28 7.42
N LEU A 149 -1.08 6.30 7.38
CA LEU A 149 -1.46 7.68 7.02
C LEU A 149 -1.47 7.89 5.50
N GLN A 150 -2.60 7.57 4.88
CA GLN A 150 -2.83 7.82 3.45
C GLN A 150 -3.57 9.13 3.19
N TRP A 151 -3.27 9.76 2.06
CA TRP A 151 -3.99 10.92 1.55
C TRP A 151 -3.77 11.09 0.05
N GLY A 152 -4.35 12.14 -0.51
CA GLY A 152 -4.33 12.43 -1.93
C GLY A 152 -5.52 11.81 -2.67
N PRO A 153 -6.04 12.48 -3.70
CA PRO A 153 -7.18 11.98 -4.49
C PRO A 153 -6.80 10.80 -5.40
N SER A 154 -5.53 10.74 -5.78
CA SER A 154 -5.01 9.95 -6.88
C SER A 154 -5.15 8.44 -6.67
N TYR A 155 -5.55 7.73 -7.72
CA TYR A 155 -5.70 6.27 -7.72
C TYR A 155 -4.41 5.55 -8.07
N LEU A 156 -3.64 6.06 -9.05
CA LEU A 156 -2.37 5.46 -9.45
C LEU A 156 -1.36 5.49 -8.29
N PHE A 157 -1.21 6.66 -7.66
CA PHE A 157 -0.40 6.87 -6.47
C PHE A 157 -0.53 8.29 -5.93
N SER A 158 -0.09 8.52 -4.69
CA SER A 158 -0.11 9.84 -4.05
C SER A 158 1.29 10.48 -3.98
N PRO A 159 1.75 11.26 -5.00
CA PRO A 159 3.08 11.86 -4.99
C PRO A 159 3.34 12.81 -3.82
N SER A 160 2.29 13.42 -3.26
CA SER A 160 2.41 14.38 -2.17
C SER A 160 2.53 13.70 -0.79
N ASN A 161 2.36 12.38 -0.70
CA ASN A 161 2.58 11.64 0.54
C ASN A 161 4.07 11.35 0.72
N PRO A 162 4.75 11.97 1.70
CA PRO A 162 6.18 11.75 1.89
C PRO A 162 6.48 10.45 2.63
N PHE A 163 5.47 9.81 3.23
CA PHE A 163 5.63 8.68 4.13
C PHE A 163 5.45 7.34 3.40
N PHE A 164 4.38 7.20 2.64
CA PHE A 164 4.03 5.92 2.01
C PHE A 164 4.26 5.96 0.51
N ARG A 165 5.01 4.97 0.00
CA ARG A 165 5.07 4.69 -1.44
C ARG A 165 3.74 4.09 -1.88
N ASP A 166 3.29 2.97 -1.33
CA ASP A 166 2.00 2.39 -1.74
C ASP A 166 0.81 3.15 -1.11
N ASN A 167 -0.27 3.34 -1.88
CA ASN A 167 -1.55 3.89 -1.40
C ASN A 167 -2.60 2.80 -1.10
N GLY A 168 -2.27 1.52 -1.28
CA GLY A 168 -3.13 0.36 -1.02
C GLY A 168 -4.26 0.17 -2.04
N ARG A 169 -4.33 0.98 -3.10
CA ARG A 169 -5.45 0.95 -4.07
C ARG A 169 -5.29 -0.12 -5.14
N SER A 170 -4.17 -0.81 -5.21
CA SER A 170 -3.90 -1.89 -6.18
C SER A 170 -4.46 -3.24 -5.74
N ASN A 171 -4.43 -3.53 -4.44
CA ASN A 171 -5.01 -4.72 -3.84
C ASN A 171 -5.65 -4.37 -2.47
N PRO A 172 -6.96 -4.15 -2.40
CA PRO A 172 -7.64 -3.75 -1.16
C PRO A 172 -7.68 -4.86 -0.11
N LYS A 173 -7.37 -6.10 -0.47
CA LYS A 173 -7.35 -7.23 0.47
C LYS A 173 -6.03 -7.33 1.24
N ARG A 174 -4.95 -6.69 0.78
CA ARG A 174 -3.70 -6.57 1.52
C ARG A 174 -3.66 -5.27 2.31
N GLU A 175 -3.42 -5.37 3.61
CA GLU A 175 -3.24 -4.17 4.45
C GLU A 175 -1.88 -3.53 4.17
N VAL A 176 -1.85 -2.20 4.04
CA VAL A 176 -0.58 -1.46 3.97
C VAL A 176 0.01 -1.41 5.38
N PRO A 177 1.28 -1.78 5.58
CA PRO A 177 1.91 -1.76 6.90
C PRO A 177 1.92 -0.36 7.51
N GLY A 178 1.59 -0.23 8.79
CA GLY A 178 1.66 1.06 9.49
C GLY A 178 3.09 1.48 9.86
N MET A 179 3.30 2.79 10.04
CA MET A 179 4.53 3.37 10.61
C MET A 179 4.21 4.14 11.89
N ASP A 180 5.20 4.41 12.73
CA ASP A 180 4.95 5.09 14.01
C ASP A 180 5.00 6.62 13.83
N PHE A 181 3.96 7.29 14.29
CA PHE A 181 3.77 8.73 14.16
C PHE A 181 3.41 9.40 15.48
N ALA A 182 4.01 10.56 15.73
CA ALA A 182 3.50 11.56 16.66
C ALA A 182 2.79 12.67 15.87
N ARG A 183 1.60 13.06 16.30
CA ARG A 183 0.78 14.08 15.60
C ARG A 183 0.19 15.10 16.55
N LEU A 184 0.15 16.34 16.08
CA LEU A 184 -0.61 17.44 16.65
C LEU A 184 -1.53 17.98 15.55
N VAL A 185 -2.84 17.90 15.76
CA VAL A 185 -3.85 18.35 14.80
C VAL A 185 -4.68 19.46 15.41
N TRP A 186 -4.72 20.61 14.75
CA TRP A 186 -5.45 21.79 15.17
C TRP A 186 -6.49 22.20 14.13
N LEU A 187 -7.71 22.47 14.60
CA LEU A 187 -8.86 22.91 13.80
C LEU A 187 -9.20 24.38 14.15
N PRO A 188 -8.47 25.37 13.63
CA PRO A 188 -8.71 26.79 13.96
C PRO A 188 -10.08 27.32 13.53
N GLY A 189 -10.79 26.62 12.64
CA GLY A 189 -12.13 26.95 12.19
C GLY A 189 -12.74 25.79 11.40
N MET A 190 -13.89 26.03 10.76
CA MET A 190 -14.65 24.96 10.08
C MET A 190 -14.01 24.48 8.75
N SER A 191 -13.15 25.29 8.13
CA SER A 191 -12.59 25.01 6.80
C SER A 191 -11.10 24.73 6.78
N TRP A 192 -10.42 24.80 7.93
CA TRP A 192 -8.97 24.71 8.00
C TRP A 192 -8.51 23.68 9.02
N THR A 193 -7.55 22.86 8.62
CA THR A 193 -6.86 21.91 9.50
C THR A 193 -5.36 22.10 9.36
N ILE A 194 -4.66 22.19 10.49
CA ILE A 194 -3.21 22.26 10.56
C ILE A 194 -2.72 21.03 11.28
N SER A 195 -1.83 20.25 10.64
CA SER A 195 -1.26 19.04 11.23
C SER A 195 0.27 19.12 11.25
N PHE A 196 0.85 18.92 12.42
CA PHE A 196 2.27 18.62 12.58
C PHE A 196 2.41 17.11 12.77
N ILE A 197 3.27 16.49 11.97
CA ILE A 197 3.43 15.04 11.91
C ILE A 197 4.92 14.74 12.00
N ALA A 198 5.29 13.84 12.90
CA ALA A 198 6.64 13.30 13.01
C ALA A 198 6.56 11.79 12.87
N ASN A 199 7.16 11.24 11.83
CA ASN A 199 7.38 9.81 11.67
C ASN A 199 8.69 9.43 12.38
N LEU A 200 8.57 8.57 13.38
CA LEU A 200 9.65 8.31 14.34
C LEU A 200 10.26 6.91 14.19
N ASP A 201 9.52 5.98 13.57
CA ASP A 201 9.92 4.60 13.38
C ASP A 201 9.30 4.02 12.09
N GLU A 202 9.98 3.06 11.48
CA GLU A 202 9.53 2.32 10.29
C GLU A 202 8.30 1.45 10.56
N GLY A 203 8.02 1.14 11.83
CA GLY A 203 6.87 0.36 12.23
C GLY A 203 6.90 -1.06 11.66
N ARG A 204 6.06 -1.32 10.66
CA ARG A 204 6.00 -2.60 9.92
C ARG A 204 6.41 -2.49 8.46
N GLN A 205 6.88 -1.32 8.02
CA GLN A 205 7.38 -1.16 6.66
C GLN A 205 8.74 -1.85 6.53
N GLU A 206 8.90 -2.68 5.50
CA GLU A 206 10.19 -3.32 5.19
C GLU A 206 11.01 -2.45 4.25
N PHE A 207 12.12 -1.89 4.73
CA PHE A 207 13.11 -1.21 3.91
C PHE A 207 14.20 -2.21 3.46
N ARG A 208 13.95 -2.93 2.35
CA ARG A 208 14.86 -4.01 1.89
C ARG A 208 16.23 -3.54 1.43
N PHE A 209 16.34 -2.30 0.96
CA PHE A 209 17.55 -1.79 0.29
C PHE A 209 18.13 -0.52 0.92
N TYR A 210 17.47 0.08 1.91
CA TYR A 210 17.89 1.32 2.57
C TYR A 210 17.57 1.29 4.07
N GLU A 211 18.15 2.23 4.81
CA GLU A 211 17.82 2.44 6.21
C GLU A 211 16.63 3.41 6.34
N PHE A 212 15.85 3.24 7.40
CA PHE A 212 14.78 4.16 7.76
C PHE A 212 15.33 5.53 8.17
N ASP A 213 14.72 6.59 7.65
CA ASP A 213 14.96 7.96 8.08
C ASP A 213 13.67 8.58 8.60
N LYS A 214 13.79 9.34 9.70
CA LYS A 214 12.65 10.08 10.24
C LYS A 214 12.20 11.15 9.27
N ILE A 215 10.88 11.31 9.20
CA ILE A 215 10.24 12.29 8.33
C ILE A 215 9.35 13.20 9.17
N TYR A 216 9.54 14.50 9.03
CA TYR A 216 8.73 15.53 9.66
C TYR A 216 7.89 16.22 8.60
N ALA A 217 6.61 16.44 8.86
CA ALA A 217 5.72 17.15 7.94
C ALA A 217 4.85 18.18 8.66
N LEU A 218 4.68 19.32 8.00
CA LEU A 218 3.65 20.31 8.27
C LEU A 218 2.63 20.26 7.13
N LYS A 219 1.38 19.96 7.47
CA LYS A 219 0.27 19.85 6.54
C LYS A 219 -0.78 20.90 6.84
N LEU A 220 -1.19 21.64 5.81
CA LEU A 220 -2.24 22.64 5.86
C LEU A 220 -3.34 22.21 4.89
N ASP A 221 -4.52 21.91 5.41
CA ASP A 221 -5.69 21.51 4.64
C ASP A 221 -6.73 22.63 4.65
N TYR A 222 -7.31 22.88 3.48
CA TYR A 222 -8.49 23.70 3.28
C TYR A 222 -9.61 22.85 2.68
N THR A 223 -10.80 22.91 3.29
CA THR A 223 -12.01 22.23 2.82
C THR A 223 -13.12 23.25 2.61
N GLY A 224 -13.50 23.45 1.36
CA GLY A 224 -14.69 24.20 0.94
C GLY A 224 -15.85 23.27 0.59
N GLN A 225 -16.92 23.83 0.01
CA GLN A 225 -18.11 23.07 -0.39
C GLN A 225 -17.86 22.18 -1.62
N GLU A 226 -17.24 22.74 -2.66
CA GLU A 226 -17.01 22.05 -3.94
C GLU A 226 -15.53 21.77 -4.20
N ALA A 227 -14.62 22.37 -3.41
CA ALA A 227 -13.19 22.28 -3.64
C ALA A 227 -12.43 22.13 -2.33
N TYR A 228 -11.29 21.47 -2.42
CA TYR A 228 -10.34 21.32 -1.31
C TYR A 228 -8.92 21.46 -1.84
N THR A 229 -8.02 21.90 -0.98
CA THR A 229 -6.60 21.98 -1.28
C THR A 229 -5.78 21.70 -0.04
N THR A 230 -4.64 21.07 -0.25
CA THR A 230 -3.69 20.73 0.80
C THR A 230 -2.29 21.11 0.34
N MET A 231 -1.51 21.66 1.27
CA MET A 231 -0.07 21.85 1.12
C MET A 231 0.66 21.05 2.20
N ILE A 232 1.76 20.42 1.82
CA ILE A 232 2.61 19.62 2.72
C ILE A 232 4.05 20.10 2.56
N LEU A 233 4.65 20.55 3.65
CA LEU A 233 6.09 20.75 3.74
C LEU A 233 6.67 19.58 4.51
N SER A 234 7.63 18.86 3.94
CA SER A 234 8.26 17.72 4.60
C SER A 234 9.78 17.77 4.58
N HIS A 235 10.41 17.24 5.62
CA HIS A 235 11.85 17.08 5.76
C HIS A 235 12.16 15.64 6.19
N GLN A 236 13.11 14.99 5.51
CA GLN A 236 13.63 13.66 5.83
C GLN A 236 15.09 13.82 6.28
N GLU A 237 15.46 13.27 7.45
CA GLU A 237 16.74 13.57 8.13
C GLU A 237 17.99 13.35 7.27
N SER A 238 18.02 12.26 6.49
CA SER A 238 19.17 11.92 5.61
C SER A 238 18.89 12.16 4.11
N ASP A 239 17.85 12.94 3.79
CA ASP A 239 17.54 13.32 2.41
C ASP A 239 17.25 14.83 2.32
N ARG A 240 16.09 15.22 1.78
CA ARG A 240 15.84 16.60 1.37
C ARG A 240 14.48 17.10 1.79
N ASN A 241 14.36 18.42 1.79
CA ASN A 241 13.08 19.10 1.94
C ASN A 241 12.24 18.92 0.67
N ARG A 242 10.95 18.66 0.85
CA ARG A 242 9.97 18.53 -0.24
C ARG A 242 8.76 19.43 0.03
N LEU A 243 8.19 19.95 -1.04
CA LEU A 243 6.90 20.64 -1.04
C LEU A 243 5.92 19.79 -1.85
N GLY A 244 4.98 19.18 -1.14
CA GLY A 244 3.83 18.47 -1.71
C GLY A 244 2.59 19.36 -1.73
N ALA A 245 1.72 19.12 -2.70
CA ALA A 245 0.39 19.72 -2.72
C ALA A 245 -0.59 18.79 -3.44
N PHE A 246 -1.85 18.84 -3.03
CA PHE A 246 -2.94 18.23 -3.78
C PHE A 246 -4.23 19.01 -3.61
N GLY A 247 -5.15 18.85 -4.55
CA GLY A 247 -6.46 19.48 -4.47
C GLY A 247 -7.41 18.90 -5.49
N GLY A 248 -8.68 19.18 -5.29
CA GLY A 248 -9.75 18.72 -6.17
C GLY A 248 -10.91 19.69 -6.20
N TRP A 249 -11.68 19.59 -7.28
CA TRP A 249 -12.88 20.37 -7.53
C TRP A 249 -13.96 19.48 -8.12
N THR A 250 -15.10 19.42 -7.43
CA THR A 250 -16.35 18.84 -7.92
C THR A 250 -16.96 19.83 -8.91
N ALA A 251 -16.58 19.70 -10.19
CA ALA A 251 -17.00 20.62 -11.24
C ALA A 251 -18.50 20.48 -11.57
N THR A 252 -19.07 19.30 -11.35
CA THR A 252 -20.52 19.01 -11.42
C THR A 252 -20.84 17.86 -10.46
N ASP A 253 -22.13 17.53 -10.30
CA ASP A 253 -22.58 16.38 -9.49
C ASP A 253 -21.95 15.04 -9.92
N ALA A 254 -21.49 14.92 -11.16
CA ALA A 254 -20.93 13.70 -11.74
C ALA A 254 -19.43 13.79 -12.06
N LEU A 255 -18.81 14.98 -12.02
CA LEU A 255 -17.44 15.21 -12.49
C LEU A 255 -16.55 15.77 -11.37
N LEU A 256 -15.51 15.02 -11.04
CA LEU A 256 -14.44 15.44 -10.14
C LEU A 256 -13.14 15.62 -10.94
N ILE A 257 -12.47 16.75 -10.76
CA ILE A 257 -11.14 17.01 -11.33
C ILE A 257 -10.17 17.21 -10.16
N TYR A 258 -8.97 16.66 -10.25
CA TYR A 258 -7.96 16.80 -9.20
C TYR A 258 -6.54 16.81 -9.73
N GLY A 259 -5.64 17.30 -8.90
CA GLY A 259 -4.22 17.29 -9.16
C GLY A 259 -3.44 17.09 -7.87
N GLU A 260 -2.27 16.50 -7.99
CA GLU A 260 -1.36 16.22 -6.90
C GLU A 260 0.09 16.30 -7.39
N GLY A 261 1.00 16.73 -6.54
CA GLY A 261 2.41 16.70 -6.90
C GLY A 261 3.34 16.93 -5.73
N THR A 262 4.61 16.71 -5.99
CA THR A 262 5.71 16.98 -5.07
C THR A 262 6.90 17.52 -5.84
N ILE A 263 7.61 18.47 -5.22
CA ILE A 263 8.85 19.03 -5.77
C ILE A 263 9.94 19.07 -4.70
N SER A 264 11.18 18.89 -5.14
CA SER A 264 12.40 19.01 -4.32
C SER A 264 13.55 19.57 -5.14
N ARG A 265 14.62 19.99 -4.47
CA ARG A 265 15.90 20.31 -5.12
C ARG A 265 16.73 19.04 -5.25
N GLY A 266 17.11 18.69 -6.48
CA GLY A 266 17.80 17.44 -6.79
C GLY A 266 16.96 16.20 -6.52
N THR A 267 17.59 15.03 -6.69
CA THR A 267 17.02 13.72 -6.37
C THR A 267 18.12 12.73 -5.99
N ASN A 268 17.85 11.84 -5.03
CA ASN A 268 18.76 10.75 -4.68
C ASN A 268 18.56 9.51 -5.56
N ALA A 269 17.76 9.62 -6.62
CA ALA A 269 17.60 8.57 -7.63
C ALA A 269 18.97 8.15 -8.18
N LEU A 270 19.15 6.84 -8.31
CA LEU A 270 20.36 6.27 -8.89
C LEU A 270 20.24 6.31 -10.41
N TYR A 271 21.30 6.70 -11.10
CA TYR A 271 21.38 6.70 -12.56
C TYR A 271 22.58 5.88 -13.01
N PRO A 272 22.50 5.18 -14.15
CA PRO A 272 23.64 4.49 -14.73
C PRO A 272 24.68 5.51 -15.21
N LYS A 273 25.92 5.40 -14.73
CA LYS A 273 27.08 6.18 -15.21
C LYS A 273 28.25 5.27 -15.48
N ASN A 274 29.05 5.65 -16.47
CA ASN A 274 30.29 4.94 -16.80
C ASN A 274 31.18 4.82 -15.56
N ALA A 275 31.70 3.63 -15.34
CA ALA A 275 32.56 3.31 -14.20
C ALA A 275 33.65 2.33 -14.64
N ASP A 276 34.81 2.43 -13.98
CA ASP A 276 35.92 1.50 -14.20
C ASP A 276 35.66 0.19 -13.42
N ASN A 277 34.73 -0.61 -13.94
CA ASN A 277 34.37 -1.91 -13.40
C ASN A 277 34.04 -2.89 -14.55
N PRO A 278 33.94 -4.21 -14.27
CA PRO A 278 33.67 -5.22 -15.31
C PRO A 278 32.38 -5.05 -16.11
N PHE A 279 31.42 -4.27 -15.61
CA PHE A 279 30.14 -3.97 -16.28
C PHE A 279 30.14 -2.62 -17.02
N GLY A 280 31.24 -1.86 -16.95
CA GLY A 280 31.42 -0.57 -17.61
C GLY A 280 30.59 0.59 -17.05
N ALA A 281 29.68 0.32 -16.11
CA ALA A 281 28.83 1.32 -15.47
C ALA A 281 28.46 0.95 -14.04
N SER A 282 28.04 1.94 -13.26
CA SER A 282 27.51 1.81 -11.90
C SER A 282 26.28 2.69 -11.72
N MET A 283 25.40 2.28 -10.81
CA MET A 283 24.25 3.07 -10.35
C MET A 283 24.71 4.10 -9.31
N VAL A 284 24.56 5.40 -9.61
CA VAL A 284 25.05 6.52 -8.79
C VAL A 284 24.05 7.67 -8.71
N ALA A 285 23.96 8.34 -7.56
CA ALA A 285 23.08 9.49 -7.33
C ALA A 285 23.70 10.79 -7.87
N VAL A 286 23.64 10.99 -9.19
CA VAL A 286 24.32 12.13 -9.85
C VAL A 286 23.65 13.48 -9.63
N ASP A 287 22.35 13.47 -9.38
CA ASP A 287 21.53 14.68 -9.21
C ASP A 287 21.26 14.96 -7.72
N ASP A 288 22.01 14.34 -6.81
CA ASP A 288 21.76 14.40 -5.36
C ASP A 288 21.94 15.82 -4.81
N GLU A 289 23.06 16.45 -5.18
CA GLU A 289 23.43 17.83 -4.83
C GLU A 289 23.00 18.86 -5.91
N ASP A 290 22.23 18.43 -6.92
CA ASP A 290 21.80 19.34 -7.98
C ASP A 290 20.82 20.39 -7.43
N SER A 291 21.02 21.64 -7.87
CA SER A 291 20.16 22.78 -7.54
C SER A 291 18.86 22.80 -8.36
N SER A 292 18.77 21.99 -9.42
CA SER A 292 17.57 21.93 -10.27
C SER A 292 16.36 21.38 -9.50
N LEU A 293 15.19 21.89 -9.86
CA LEU A 293 13.93 21.39 -9.30
C LEU A 293 13.57 20.07 -9.99
N LYS A 294 13.37 19.04 -9.19
CA LYS A 294 12.85 17.75 -9.61
C LYS A 294 11.49 17.53 -8.95
N GLY A 295 10.59 16.86 -9.64
CA GLY A 295 9.27 16.63 -9.09
C GLY A 295 8.42 15.67 -9.89
N THR A 296 7.35 15.25 -9.24
CA THR A 296 6.35 14.36 -9.81
C THR A 296 5.00 15.04 -9.69
N ILE A 297 4.27 15.13 -10.80
CA ILE A 297 2.97 15.77 -10.88
C ILE A 297 1.99 14.78 -11.51
N LEU A 298 0.79 14.73 -10.94
CA LEU A 298 -0.33 13.95 -11.42
C LEU A 298 -1.55 14.87 -11.59
N ALA A 299 -2.24 14.73 -12.71
CA ALA A 299 -3.53 15.34 -12.94
C ALA A 299 -4.54 14.26 -13.34
N GLY A 300 -5.74 14.33 -12.79
CA GLY A 300 -6.76 13.31 -13.00
C GLY A 300 -8.17 13.86 -12.99
N GLY A 301 -9.08 13.03 -13.49
CA GLY A 301 -10.51 13.29 -13.44
C GLY A 301 -11.29 12.01 -13.32
N SER A 302 -12.43 12.07 -12.63
CA SER A 302 -13.37 10.96 -12.47
C SER A 302 -14.77 11.43 -12.85
N TYR A 303 -15.44 10.63 -13.67
CA TYR A 303 -16.80 10.88 -14.13
C TYR A 303 -17.71 9.69 -13.79
N THR A 304 -18.74 9.93 -12.99
CA THR A 304 -19.73 8.92 -12.61
C THR A 304 -20.92 8.97 -13.55
N LEU A 305 -21.19 7.85 -14.22
CA LEU A 305 -22.31 7.69 -15.14
C LEU A 305 -23.62 7.55 -14.35
N GLU A 306 -24.73 7.99 -14.94
CA GLU A 306 -26.07 7.81 -14.36
C GLU A 306 -26.42 6.33 -14.08
N VAL A 307 -25.85 5.42 -14.88
CA VAL A 307 -26.01 3.98 -14.74
C VAL A 307 -25.21 3.37 -13.57
N GLY A 308 -24.42 4.16 -12.84
CA GLY A 308 -23.65 3.75 -11.65
C GLY A 308 -22.12 3.81 -11.78
N PRO A 309 -21.49 3.24 -12.84
CA PRO A 309 -20.04 3.18 -12.94
C PRO A 309 -19.34 4.53 -12.97
N THR A 310 -18.15 4.57 -12.38
CA THR A 310 -17.21 5.69 -12.44
C THR A 310 -16.05 5.36 -13.38
N LEU A 311 -15.76 6.28 -14.30
CA LEU A 311 -14.60 6.27 -15.18
C LEU A 311 -13.57 7.27 -14.69
N THR A 312 -12.33 6.82 -14.51
CA THR A 312 -11.21 7.67 -14.06
C THR A 312 -10.10 7.66 -15.09
N VAL A 313 -9.52 8.83 -15.34
CA VAL A 313 -8.31 9.00 -16.15
C VAL A 313 -7.30 9.81 -15.34
N GLU A 314 -6.06 9.34 -15.28
CA GLU A 314 -4.95 10.06 -14.66
C GLU A 314 -3.76 10.10 -15.61
N TYR A 315 -3.07 11.24 -15.63
CA TYR A 315 -1.76 11.40 -16.26
C TYR A 315 -0.74 11.76 -15.18
N ALA A 316 0.40 11.08 -15.18
CA ALA A 316 1.50 11.36 -14.28
C ALA A 316 2.78 11.67 -15.07
N TYR A 317 3.43 12.77 -14.68
CA TYR A 317 4.76 13.14 -15.14
C TYR A 317 5.75 13.05 -13.97
N ASN A 318 6.79 12.25 -14.14
CA ASN A 318 7.81 11.95 -13.15
C ASN A 318 9.17 12.43 -13.65
N SER A 319 9.53 13.69 -13.35
CA SER A 319 10.76 14.29 -13.88
C SER A 319 12.07 13.60 -13.45
N PRO A 320 12.17 12.93 -12.27
CA PRO A 320 13.33 12.11 -11.93
C PRO A 320 13.49 10.85 -12.80
N GLY A 321 12.42 10.39 -13.46
CA GLY A 321 12.45 9.18 -14.29
C GLY A 321 13.47 9.27 -15.43
N TYR A 322 13.93 8.11 -15.88
CA TYR A 322 14.95 7.99 -16.92
C TYR A 322 14.46 8.43 -18.29
N SER A 323 15.29 9.19 -19.01
CA SER A 323 15.17 9.37 -20.46
C SER A 323 15.51 8.09 -21.22
N ASP A 324 15.20 8.02 -22.51
CA ASP A 324 15.46 6.84 -23.36
C ASP A 324 16.92 6.35 -23.29
N ASP A 325 17.88 7.27 -23.36
CA ASP A 325 19.30 6.93 -23.27
C ASP A 325 19.68 6.40 -21.89
N GLN A 326 19.13 6.98 -20.82
CA GLN A 326 19.36 6.53 -19.45
C GLN A 326 18.75 5.15 -19.20
N ALA A 327 17.51 4.91 -19.66
CA ALA A 327 16.87 3.60 -19.54
C ALA A 327 17.62 2.53 -20.33
N LYS A 328 18.08 2.86 -21.55
CA LYS A 328 18.92 1.94 -22.33
C LYS A 328 20.20 1.57 -21.58
N ALA A 329 20.91 2.54 -21.02
CA ALA A 329 22.11 2.30 -20.23
C ALA A 329 21.81 1.48 -18.96
N TYR A 330 20.66 1.74 -18.33
CA TYR A 330 20.19 0.99 -17.15
C TYR A 330 19.94 -0.48 -17.49
N TYR A 331 19.19 -0.77 -18.56
CA TYR A 331 18.91 -2.15 -18.96
C TYR A 331 20.16 -2.89 -19.43
N GLN A 332 21.09 -2.21 -20.10
CA GLN A 332 22.38 -2.79 -20.47
C GLN A 332 23.23 -3.15 -19.25
N LEU A 333 23.31 -2.27 -18.25
CA LEU A 333 24.01 -2.54 -17.00
C LEU A 333 23.37 -3.71 -16.26
N ARG A 334 22.04 -3.75 -16.20
CA ARG A 334 21.27 -4.83 -15.58
C ARG A 334 21.54 -6.17 -16.26
N GLN A 335 21.51 -6.22 -17.60
CA GLN A 335 21.83 -7.42 -18.37
C GLN A 335 23.25 -7.91 -18.09
N ALA A 336 24.24 -7.01 -18.11
CA ALA A 336 25.63 -7.38 -17.82
C ALA A 336 25.81 -7.95 -16.40
N ALA A 337 25.06 -7.43 -15.42
CA ALA A 337 25.05 -7.98 -14.07
C ALA A 337 24.36 -9.35 -14.02
N ALA A 338 23.22 -9.51 -14.69
CA ALA A 338 22.49 -10.77 -14.78
C ALA A 338 23.33 -11.90 -15.38
N ASP A 339 24.03 -11.63 -16.47
CA ASP A 339 24.93 -12.58 -17.13
C ASP A 339 26.08 -13.04 -16.21
N ALA A 340 26.44 -12.20 -15.24
CA ALA A 340 27.49 -12.45 -14.25
C ALA A 340 26.97 -12.97 -12.89
N TYR A 341 25.67 -13.21 -12.73
CA TYR A 341 25.04 -13.51 -11.44
C TYR A 341 25.55 -14.78 -10.76
N THR A 342 25.80 -15.82 -11.56
CA THR A 342 26.27 -17.13 -11.08
C THR A 342 27.79 -17.23 -10.98
N LEU A 343 28.53 -16.17 -11.33
CA LEU A 343 29.98 -16.15 -11.22
C LEU A 343 30.43 -16.09 -9.76
N SER A 344 31.66 -16.54 -9.50
CA SER A 344 32.27 -16.46 -8.17
C SER A 344 32.69 -15.03 -7.81
N ALA A 345 32.94 -14.79 -6.53
CA ALA A 345 33.51 -13.55 -6.04
C ALA A 345 34.87 -13.25 -6.73
N PRO A 346 35.21 -11.96 -6.98
CA PRO A 346 34.46 -10.76 -6.58
C PRO A 346 33.38 -10.32 -7.60
N ILE A 347 33.35 -10.90 -8.80
CA ILE A 347 32.46 -10.45 -9.89
C ILE A 347 30.99 -10.77 -9.56
N GLY A 348 30.71 -11.96 -9.02
CA GLY A 348 29.36 -12.33 -8.59
C GLY A 348 28.79 -11.43 -7.50
N ASP A 349 29.64 -10.97 -6.57
CA ASP A 349 29.21 -10.06 -5.50
C ASP A 349 28.86 -8.67 -6.04
N LEU A 350 29.66 -8.17 -6.98
CA LEU A 350 29.35 -6.92 -7.68
C LEU A 350 28.08 -7.05 -8.52
N SER A 351 27.84 -8.19 -9.17
CA SER A 351 26.60 -8.47 -9.90
C SER A 351 25.38 -8.35 -8.98
N ARG A 352 25.37 -9.04 -7.83
CA ARG A 352 24.28 -8.97 -6.83
C ARG A 352 24.05 -7.56 -6.32
N LEU A 353 25.12 -6.82 -6.05
CA LEU A 353 25.02 -5.42 -5.64
C LEU A 353 24.40 -4.54 -6.73
N THR A 354 24.82 -4.72 -7.99
CA THR A 354 24.24 -4.00 -9.12
C THR A 354 22.76 -4.32 -9.29
N LEU A 355 22.38 -5.60 -9.29
CA LEU A 355 20.97 -6.01 -9.39
C LEU A 355 20.13 -5.49 -8.23
N SER A 356 20.68 -5.43 -7.02
CA SER A 356 20.01 -4.81 -5.87
C SER A 356 19.76 -3.31 -6.09
N ARG A 357 20.75 -2.58 -6.62
CA ARG A 357 20.59 -1.15 -6.95
C ARG A 357 19.68 -0.89 -8.14
N THR A 358 19.55 -1.84 -9.07
CA THR A 358 18.60 -1.70 -10.19
C THR A 358 17.20 -2.10 -9.78
N ALA A 359 17.03 -3.01 -8.80
CA ALA A 359 15.73 -3.42 -8.26
C ALA A 359 15.00 -2.26 -7.57
N ASP A 360 15.74 -1.43 -6.82
CA ASP A 360 15.24 -0.15 -6.33
C ASP A 360 16.27 0.93 -6.65
N PRO A 361 16.07 1.73 -7.71
CA PRO A 361 16.94 2.86 -8.02
C PRO A 361 16.53 4.14 -7.27
N LYS A 362 15.74 4.03 -6.19
CA LYS A 362 15.06 5.16 -5.50
C LYS A 362 14.10 5.95 -6.40
N LEU A 363 13.65 5.32 -7.49
CA LEU A 363 12.58 5.86 -8.32
C LEU A 363 11.31 5.08 -8.03
N ARG A 364 10.21 5.80 -7.88
CA ARG A 364 8.89 5.16 -7.84
C ARG A 364 8.54 4.56 -9.19
N PHE A 365 8.75 5.36 -10.23
CA PHE A 365 8.50 5.05 -11.63
C PHE A 365 9.81 5.18 -12.37
N LEU A 366 10.17 4.17 -13.15
CA LEU A 366 11.46 4.11 -13.81
C LEU A 366 11.58 5.18 -14.92
N ARG A 367 10.46 5.48 -15.56
CA ARG A 367 10.33 6.40 -16.69
C ARG A 367 9.56 7.66 -16.28
N GLN A 368 9.18 8.49 -17.25
CA GLN A 368 8.70 9.85 -17.02
C GLN A 368 7.20 9.99 -17.22
N ASN A 369 6.60 9.29 -18.17
CA ASN A 369 5.23 9.57 -18.63
C ASN A 369 4.32 8.36 -18.47
N TYR A 370 3.24 8.51 -17.70
CA TYR A 370 2.28 7.45 -17.45
C TYR A 370 0.86 7.93 -17.63
N VAL A 371 0.01 7.03 -18.13
CA VAL A 371 -1.44 7.19 -18.18
C VAL A 371 -2.10 6.04 -17.44
N MET A 372 -3.13 6.34 -16.67
CA MET A 372 -3.97 5.34 -16.03
C MET A 372 -5.42 5.55 -16.41
N PHE A 373 -6.11 4.45 -16.74
CA PHE A 373 -7.54 4.38 -16.94
C PHE A 373 -8.13 3.42 -15.92
N GLN A 374 -9.24 3.80 -15.28
CA GLN A 374 -9.96 2.93 -14.37
C GLN A 374 -11.47 2.96 -14.63
N TYR A 375 -12.07 1.78 -14.59
CA TYR A 375 -13.50 1.56 -14.51
C TYR A 375 -13.81 1.00 -13.13
N LEU A 376 -14.74 1.62 -12.41
CA LEU A 376 -15.23 1.18 -11.11
C LEU A 376 -16.75 1.07 -11.18
N HIS A 377 -17.31 -0.06 -10.79
CA HIS A 377 -18.75 -0.23 -10.64
C HIS A 377 -19.01 -1.03 -9.37
N ASN A 378 -19.47 -0.34 -8.35
CA ASN A 378 -19.80 -0.93 -7.07
C ASN A 378 -21.29 -1.23 -6.99
N ASN A 379 -21.64 -2.20 -6.16
CA ASN A 379 -23.02 -2.52 -5.81
C ASN A 379 -23.89 -2.92 -7.02
N ILE A 380 -23.31 -3.64 -7.99
CA ILE A 380 -24.07 -4.21 -9.11
C ILE A 380 -25.04 -5.24 -8.54
N GLN A 381 -26.33 -4.95 -8.64
CA GLN A 381 -27.41 -5.77 -8.07
C GLN A 381 -27.21 -6.10 -6.58
N ASP A 382 -26.62 -5.17 -5.83
CA ASP A 382 -26.35 -5.31 -4.39
C ASP A 382 -25.40 -6.46 -3.99
N VAL A 383 -24.71 -7.08 -4.96
CA VAL A 383 -23.89 -8.28 -4.69
C VAL A 383 -22.51 -8.28 -5.35
N LEU A 384 -22.20 -7.35 -6.25
CA LEU A 384 -20.96 -7.40 -7.04
C LEU A 384 -20.28 -6.03 -7.14
N ASN A 385 -18.98 -5.99 -6.84
CA ASN A 385 -18.10 -4.86 -7.18
C ASN A 385 -17.10 -5.27 -8.25
N LEU A 386 -16.86 -4.37 -9.20
CA LEU A 386 -15.89 -4.52 -10.27
C LEU A 386 -14.96 -3.31 -10.31
N THR A 387 -13.65 -3.56 -10.29
CA THR A 387 -12.64 -2.57 -10.66
C THR A 387 -11.78 -3.13 -11.78
N PHE A 388 -11.60 -2.36 -12.84
CA PHE A 388 -10.61 -2.62 -13.87
C PHE A 388 -9.70 -1.40 -13.98
N ARG A 389 -8.39 -1.60 -13.96
CA ARG A 389 -7.40 -0.54 -14.07
C ARG A 389 -6.35 -0.91 -15.10
N TRP A 390 -6.06 0.00 -16.02
CA TRP A 390 -4.97 -0.11 -16.97
C TRP A 390 -4.00 1.04 -16.76
N THR A 391 -2.74 0.74 -16.49
CA THR A 391 -1.66 1.72 -16.43
C THR A 391 -0.72 1.47 -17.59
N GLN A 392 -0.45 2.52 -18.37
CA GLN A 392 0.45 2.52 -19.52
C GLN A 392 1.65 3.39 -19.22
N ASN A 393 2.84 2.85 -19.40
CA ASN A 393 4.07 3.63 -19.56
C ASN A 393 4.14 4.10 -21.02
N LEU A 394 4.16 5.41 -21.23
CA LEU A 394 4.17 6.02 -22.57
C LEU A 394 5.58 6.05 -23.18
N ASP A 395 6.62 5.88 -22.38
CA ASP A 395 8.03 6.00 -22.80
C ASP A 395 8.63 4.67 -23.29
N ASP A 396 8.14 3.53 -22.79
CA ASP A 396 8.59 2.20 -23.22
C ASP A 396 7.46 1.29 -23.74
N SER A 397 6.24 1.82 -23.80
CA SER A 397 5.02 1.12 -24.25
C SER A 397 4.64 -0.11 -23.41
N SER A 398 5.26 -0.34 -22.26
CA SER A 398 4.84 -1.38 -21.32
C SER A 398 3.61 -0.96 -20.52
N GLY A 399 2.86 -1.92 -20.01
CA GLY A 399 1.63 -1.65 -19.29
C GLY A 399 1.24 -2.72 -18.29
N GLN A 400 0.36 -2.36 -17.37
CA GLN A 400 -0.19 -3.24 -16.35
C GLN A 400 -1.71 -3.14 -16.33
N PHE A 401 -2.37 -4.28 -16.44
CA PHE A 401 -3.79 -4.44 -16.18
C PHE A 401 -4.01 -5.01 -14.79
N ILE A 402 -4.86 -4.39 -13.99
CA ILE A 402 -5.35 -4.92 -12.71
C ILE A 402 -6.86 -5.09 -12.80
N TYR A 403 -7.38 -6.22 -12.32
CA TYR A 403 -8.80 -6.40 -12.08
C TYR A 403 -9.05 -6.81 -10.63
N ILE A 404 -10.14 -6.32 -10.08
CA ILE A 404 -10.66 -6.68 -8.76
C ILE A 404 -12.14 -7.00 -8.95
N VAL A 405 -12.51 -8.23 -8.60
CA VAL A 405 -13.89 -8.70 -8.62
C VAL A 405 -14.24 -9.14 -7.21
N GLU A 406 -15.30 -8.59 -6.66
CA GLU A 406 -15.78 -8.91 -5.32
C GLU A 406 -17.25 -9.29 -5.38
N TYR A 407 -17.59 -10.45 -4.83
CA TYR A 407 -18.94 -10.99 -4.83
C TYR A 407 -19.39 -11.27 -3.39
N PHE A 408 -20.44 -10.59 -2.96
CA PHE A 408 -21.01 -10.72 -1.62
C PHE A 408 -21.96 -11.93 -1.54
N VAL A 409 -21.74 -12.77 -0.53
CA VAL A 409 -22.53 -13.96 -0.23
C VAL A 409 -23.23 -13.73 1.11
N GLY A 410 -24.34 -13.00 1.07
CA GLY A 410 -25.01 -12.49 2.27
C GLY A 410 -24.21 -11.35 2.92
N ASP A 411 -24.47 -11.11 4.21
CA ASP A 411 -23.98 -9.91 4.90
C ASP A 411 -22.56 -10.05 5.47
N HIS A 412 -22.07 -11.28 5.60
CA HIS A 412 -20.84 -11.59 6.35
C HIS A 412 -19.72 -12.20 5.51
N ALA A 413 -20.00 -12.66 4.29
CA ALA A 413 -19.04 -13.37 3.47
C ALA A 413 -18.85 -12.70 2.11
N GLN A 414 -17.60 -12.63 1.65
CA GLN A 414 -17.24 -12.05 0.37
C GLN A 414 -16.22 -12.93 -0.34
N LEU A 415 -16.56 -13.39 -1.54
CA LEU A 415 -15.59 -14.00 -2.45
C LEU A 415 -14.89 -12.90 -3.23
N PHE A 416 -13.60 -13.07 -3.50
CA PHE A 416 -12.87 -12.11 -4.30
C PHE A 416 -11.89 -12.77 -5.25
N SER A 417 -11.63 -12.08 -6.36
CA SER A 417 -10.60 -12.43 -7.32
C SER A 417 -9.88 -11.14 -7.73
N ILE A 418 -8.58 -11.09 -7.49
CA ILE A 418 -7.72 -9.94 -7.80
C ILE A 418 -6.61 -10.45 -8.70
N GLY A 419 -6.38 -9.82 -9.84
CA GLY A 419 -5.27 -10.20 -10.70
C GLY A 419 -4.58 -9.01 -11.33
N SER A 420 -3.29 -9.18 -11.60
CA SER A 420 -2.48 -8.28 -12.40
C SER A 420 -1.88 -9.03 -13.59
N ILE A 421 -1.86 -8.38 -14.74
CA ILE A 421 -1.20 -8.87 -15.96
C ILE A 421 -0.32 -7.74 -16.44
N ASN A 422 0.96 -8.02 -16.58
CA ASN A 422 1.91 -7.07 -17.12
C ASN A 422 2.19 -7.38 -18.59
N SER A 423 2.44 -6.33 -19.36
CA SER A 423 2.78 -6.39 -20.78
C SER A 423 4.02 -5.56 -21.03
N GLY A 424 4.88 -6.05 -21.92
CA GLY A 424 6.19 -5.47 -22.21
C GLY A 424 7.24 -6.57 -22.34
N SER A 425 8.41 -6.25 -22.89
CA SER A 425 9.56 -7.16 -22.86
C SER A 425 10.25 -7.14 -21.50
N GLY A 426 11.13 -8.11 -21.22
CA GLY A 426 11.95 -8.12 -20.00
C GLY A 426 12.68 -6.81 -19.72
N ASP A 427 13.09 -6.07 -20.77
CA ASP A 427 13.74 -4.75 -20.69
C ASP A 427 12.75 -3.56 -20.74
N THR A 428 11.59 -3.72 -20.12
CA THR A 428 10.63 -2.63 -19.89
C THR A 428 10.17 -2.64 -18.44
N GLU A 429 9.68 -1.51 -17.94
CA GLU A 429 9.36 -1.38 -16.51
C GLU A 429 8.32 -2.41 -16.04
N PHE A 430 7.17 -2.50 -16.72
CA PHE A 430 6.13 -3.45 -16.31
C PHE A 430 6.48 -4.91 -16.65
N GLY A 431 7.30 -5.15 -17.68
CA GLY A 431 7.74 -6.51 -18.05
C GLY A 431 8.89 -7.09 -17.22
N THR A 432 9.32 -6.40 -16.15
CA THR A 432 10.56 -6.77 -15.44
C THR A 432 10.40 -7.84 -14.35
N ILE A 433 9.33 -7.83 -13.55
CA ILE A 433 9.25 -8.67 -12.32
C ILE A 433 8.34 -9.89 -12.52
N LEU A 434 7.09 -9.65 -12.93
CA LEU A 434 6.07 -10.68 -13.08
C LEU A 434 5.41 -10.54 -14.45
N ASP A 435 5.09 -11.66 -15.10
CA ASP A 435 4.17 -11.65 -16.24
C ASP A 435 2.72 -11.46 -15.75
N TYR A 436 2.36 -12.16 -14.68
CA TYR A 436 1.05 -12.04 -14.05
C TYR A 436 1.06 -12.49 -12.60
N GLN A 437 0.06 -12.04 -11.86
CA GLN A 437 -0.30 -12.54 -10.54
C GLN A 437 -1.82 -12.66 -10.45
N TRP A 438 -2.32 -13.74 -9.85
CA TRP A 438 -3.74 -13.95 -9.62
C TRP A 438 -3.97 -14.47 -8.22
N MET A 439 -4.80 -13.76 -7.48
CA MET A 439 -5.22 -14.05 -6.11
C MET A 439 -6.72 -14.33 -6.10
N ILE A 440 -7.12 -15.41 -5.44
CA ILE A 440 -8.53 -15.76 -5.23
C ILE A 440 -8.74 -16.16 -3.77
N GLY A 441 -9.84 -15.71 -3.17
CA GLY A 441 -10.08 -15.96 -1.76
C GLY A 441 -11.49 -15.68 -1.27
N LEU A 442 -11.62 -15.82 0.04
CA LEU A 442 -12.81 -15.59 0.85
C LEU A 442 -12.45 -14.68 2.02
N GLU A 443 -13.26 -13.66 2.23
CA GLU A 443 -13.27 -12.83 3.44
C GLU A 443 -14.55 -13.14 4.23
N TYR A 444 -14.42 -13.23 5.55
CA TYR A 444 -15.55 -13.36 6.47
C TYR A 444 -15.43 -12.33 7.60
N THR A 445 -16.49 -11.57 7.85
CA THR A 445 -16.52 -10.49 8.84
C THR A 445 -17.59 -10.74 9.90
N PHE A 446 -17.22 -10.59 11.18
CA PHE A 446 -18.09 -10.68 12.35
C PHE A 446 -18.05 -9.39 13.18
#